data_AF-A0A7W0LVR0-F1
#
_entry.id   AF-A0A7W0LVR0-F1
#
_cell.length_a   1.000
_cell.length_b   1.000
_cell.length_c   1.000
_cell.angle_alpha   90.00
_cell.angle_beta   90.00
_cell.angle_gamma   90.00
#
_symmetry.space_group_name_H-M   'P 1'
#
loop_
_entity.id
_entity.type
_entity.pdbx_description
1 polymer ?
#
loop_
_entity_poly.entity_id
_entity_poly.type
_entity_poly.pdbx_seq_one_letter_code
_entity_poly.pdbx_strand_id
1 'polypeptide(L)'
;MTRPPTRVAIIGAGPIGLETALAAAARNLDFTVYEAGAAPGGYVRRWGHVRLFTPWEMNVSERARAALGEQAPAGGGLPTGEE
;
A
#
# COMPACT_ATOMS: atom_id res chain seq x y z
N MET A 1 -31.17 19.36 -3.15
CA MET A 1 -29.85 19.44 -2.50
C MET A 1 -29.03 18.26 -2.99
N THR A 2 -27.94 18.48 -3.73
CA THR A 2 -27.05 17.40 -4.16
C THR A 2 -26.21 16.95 -2.97
N ARG A 3 -26.14 15.63 -2.73
CA ARG A 3 -25.26 15.08 -1.68
C ARG A 3 -23.82 15.50 -2.00
N PRO A 4 -23.01 15.95 -1.02
CA PRO A 4 -21.61 16.21 -1.26
C PRO A 4 -20.94 14.96 -1.85
N PRO A 5 -19.88 15.13 -2.68
CA PRO A 5 -19.17 14.00 -3.24
C PRO A 5 -18.70 13.07 -2.13
N THR A 6 -18.90 11.76 -2.32
CA THR A 6 -18.49 10.76 -1.34
C THR A 6 -16.98 10.74 -1.26
N ARG A 7 -16.42 11.11 -0.10
CA ARG A 7 -14.98 11.02 0.19
C ARG A 7 -14.67 9.80 1.04
N VAL A 8 -13.60 9.08 0.70
CA VAL A 8 -13.16 7.88 1.40
C VAL A 8 -12.05 8.23 2.39
N ALA A 9 -12.23 7.89 3.66
CA ALA A 9 -11.14 7.91 4.64
C ALA A 9 -10.57 6.50 4.78
N ILE A 10 -9.27 6.34 4.53
CA ILE A 10 -8.55 5.08 4.68
C ILE A 10 -7.69 5.20 5.93
N ILE A 11 -7.99 4.37 6.95
CA ILE A 11 -7.29 4.39 8.23
C ILE A 11 -6.25 3.27 8.24
N GLY A 12 -4.97 3.67 8.23
CA GLY A 12 -3.79 2.82 8.11
C GLY A 12 -3.17 2.91 6.72
N ALA A 13 -1.88 3.24 6.64
CA ALA A 13 -1.06 3.20 5.42
C ALA A 13 -0.14 1.97 5.41
N GLY A 14 -0.62 0.84 5.93
CA GLY A 14 0.00 -0.46 5.71
C GLY A 14 -0.31 -1.01 4.30
N PRO A 15 0.14 -2.23 3.97
CA PRO A 15 -0.01 -2.81 2.63
C PRO A 15 -1.44 -2.76 2.09
N ILE A 16 -2.41 -3.17 2.92
CA ILE A 16 -3.84 -3.21 2.53
C ILE A 16 -4.44 -1.80 2.39
N GLY A 17 -4.01 -0.85 3.23
CA GLY A 17 -4.45 0.54 3.15
C GLY A 17 -3.97 1.21 1.86
N LEU A 18 -2.70 0.99 1.50
CA LEU A 18 -2.13 1.48 0.25
C LEU A 18 -2.78 0.83 -0.97
N GLU A 19 -3.06 -0.47 -0.93
CA GLU A 19 -3.83 -1.14 -1.99
C GLU A 19 -5.24 -0.57 -2.16
N THR A 20 -5.89 -0.24 -1.05
CA THR A 20 -7.20 0.43 -1.05
C THR A 20 -7.10 1.81 -1.68
N ALA A 21 -6.04 2.58 -1.37
CA ALA A 21 -5.78 3.89 -1.96
C ALA A 21 -5.56 3.80 -3.47
N LEU A 22 -4.76 2.82 -3.93
CA LEU A 22 -4.57 2.57 -5.35
C LEU A 22 -5.89 2.18 -6.03
N ALA A 23 -6.72 1.34 -5.38
CA ALA A 23 -8.02 0.94 -5.91
C ALA A 23 -9.01 2.11 -6.01
N ALA A 24 -8.95 3.06 -5.08
CA ALA A 24 -9.72 4.29 -5.08
C ALA A 24 -9.25 5.26 -6.18
N ALA A 25 -7.93 5.41 -6.33
CA ALA A 25 -7.30 6.21 -7.38
C ALA A 25 -7.71 5.71 -8.78
N ALA A 26 -7.65 4.39 -9.02
CA ALA A 26 -8.06 3.78 -10.29
C ALA A 26 -9.55 4.02 -10.64
N ARG A 27 -10.38 4.40 -9.65
CA ARG A 27 -11.80 4.71 -9.82
C ARG A 27 -12.11 6.21 -9.77
N ASN A 28 -11.08 7.06 -9.72
CA ASN A 28 -11.21 8.51 -9.58
C ASN A 28 -12.04 8.94 -8.35
N LEU A 29 -11.92 8.21 -7.24
CA LEU A 29 -12.55 8.57 -5.97
C LEU A 29 -11.68 9.58 -5.21
N ASP A 30 -12.29 10.56 -4.54
CA ASP A 30 -11.59 11.42 -3.57
C ASP A 30 -11.32 10.60 -2.29
N PHE A 31 -10.05 10.52 -1.88
CA PHE A 31 -9.67 9.78 -0.69
C PHE A 31 -8.54 10.43 0.09
N THR A 32 -8.41 10.06 1.36
CA THR A 32 -7.29 10.44 2.21
C THR A 32 -6.86 9.24 3.04
N VAL A 33 -5.56 8.98 3.07
CA VAL A 33 -4.96 7.92 3.88
C VAL A 33 -4.38 8.53 5.15
N TYR A 34 -4.68 7.92 6.28
CA TYR A 34 -4.18 8.33 7.60
C TYR A 34 -3.29 7.22 8.15
N GLU A 35 -2.12 7.56 8.66
CA GLU A 35 -1.18 6.61 9.28
C GLU A 35 -0.78 7.13 10.66
N ALA A 36 -0.71 6.22 11.62
CA ALA A 36 -0.31 6.56 12.99
C ALA A 36 1.22 6.66 13.12
N GLY A 37 1.97 5.93 12.29
CA GLY A 37 3.42 6.03 12.20
C GLY A 37 3.91 7.29 11.48
N ALA A 38 5.20 7.59 11.63
CA ALA A 38 5.84 8.76 11.02
C ALA A 38 5.89 8.73 9.47
N ALA A 39 5.62 7.58 8.86
CA ALA A 39 5.60 7.38 7.41
C ALA A 39 4.67 6.20 7.03
N PRO A 40 4.26 6.06 5.76
CA PRO A 40 3.50 4.90 5.27
C PRO A 40 4.20 3.58 5.58
N GLY A 41 3.51 2.54 6.03
CA GLY A 41 4.15 1.29 6.49
C GLY A 41 4.67 1.33 7.92
N GLY A 42 4.15 2.23 8.76
CA GLY A 42 4.66 2.46 10.13
C GLY A 42 4.75 1.21 10.99
N TYR A 43 3.77 0.31 10.91
CA TYR A 43 3.80 -0.98 11.61
C TYR A 43 4.74 -2.00 10.95
N VAL A 44 4.79 -2.02 9.60
CA VAL A 44 5.66 -2.91 8.81
C VAL A 44 7.13 -2.74 9.22
N ARG A 45 7.59 -1.49 9.30
CA ARG A 45 8.96 -1.16 9.72
C ARG A 45 9.34 -1.64 11.12
N ARG A 46 8.38 -1.79 12.04
CA ARG A 46 8.69 -2.27 13.41
C ARG A 46 9.23 -3.69 13.41
N TRP A 47 8.87 -4.47 12.40
CA TRP A 47 9.37 -5.83 12.21
C TRP A 47 10.32 -5.93 11.01
N GLY A 48 10.99 -4.85 10.59
CA GLY A 48 11.96 -4.86 9.49
C GLY A 48 13.07 -5.91 9.61
N HIS A 49 13.38 -6.33 10.84
CA HIS A 49 14.30 -7.43 11.14
C HIS A 49 13.77 -8.84 10.78
N VAL A 50 12.49 -8.97 10.43
CA VAL A 50 11.84 -10.22 10.05
C VAL A 50 11.76 -10.33 8.54
N ARG A 51 12.18 -11.48 8.01
CA ARG A 51 12.03 -11.85 6.61
C ARG A 51 10.74 -12.62 6.39
N LEU A 52 9.96 -12.23 5.39
CA LEU A 52 8.75 -12.94 4.97
C LEU A 52 9.10 -14.28 4.32
N PHE A 53 8.15 -15.22 4.34
CA PHE A 53 8.30 -16.54 3.71
C PHE A 53 7.74 -16.59 2.28
N THR A 54 7.09 -15.53 1.82
CA THR A 54 6.57 -15.36 0.46
C THR A 54 7.46 -14.41 -0.33
N PRO A 55 7.81 -14.70 -1.59
CA PRO A 55 8.62 -13.82 -2.44
C PRO A 55 7.87 -12.58 -2.92
N TRP A 56 8.61 -11.58 -3.41
CA TRP A 56 8.04 -10.34 -3.97
C TRP A 56 7.00 -10.59 -5.05
N GLU A 57 7.21 -11.59 -5.92
CA GLU A 57 6.23 -11.95 -6.95
C GLU A 57 4.82 -12.26 -6.40
N MET A 58 4.75 -12.76 -5.16
CA MET A 58 3.50 -13.06 -4.45
C MET A 58 2.98 -11.90 -3.59
N ASN A 59 3.85 -10.96 -3.20
CA ASN A 59 3.50 -9.86 -2.28
C ASN A 59 3.23 -8.52 -2.97
N VAL A 60 3.48 -8.40 -4.28
CA VAL A 60 3.17 -7.19 -5.05
C VAL A 60 1.98 -7.45 -5.96
N SER A 61 0.89 -6.69 -5.77
CA SER A 61 -0.28 -6.78 -6.65
C SER A 61 0.02 -6.19 -8.03
N GLU A 62 -0.76 -6.55 -9.04
CA GLU A 62 -0.69 -5.91 -10.37
C GLU A 62 -0.92 -4.39 -10.29
N ARG A 63 -1.77 -3.95 -9.35
CA ARG A 63 -2.06 -2.52 -9.17
C ARG A 63 -0.86 -1.77 -8.60
N ALA A 64 -0.19 -2.36 -7.61
CA ALA A 64 1.06 -1.82 -7.09
C ALA A 64 2.15 -1.81 -8.16
N ARG A 65 2.28 -2.87 -8.98
CA ARG A 65 3.22 -2.88 -10.10
C ARG A 65 2.95 -1.76 -11.09
N ALA A 66 1.69 -1.56 -11.48
CA ALA A 66 1.32 -0.49 -12.40
C ALA A 66 1.61 0.91 -11.82
N ALA A 67 1.41 1.10 -10.52
CA ALA A 67 1.65 2.37 -9.85
C ALA A 67 3.14 2.67 -9.63
N LEU A 68 3.94 1.64 -9.36
CA LEU A 68 5.37 1.76 -9.06
C LEU A 68 6.27 1.65 -10.29
N GLY A 69 5.80 1.09 -11.41
CA GLY A 69 6.61 0.94 -12.63
C GLY A 69 7.89 0.13 -12.41
N GLU A 70 9.03 0.65 -12.85
CA GLU A 70 10.34 0.01 -12.71
C GLU A 70 10.80 -0.11 -11.24
N GLN A 71 10.23 0.69 -10.34
CA GLN A 71 10.50 0.65 -8.91
C GLN A 71 9.78 -0.49 -8.21
N ALA A 72 8.85 -1.18 -8.88
CA ALA A 72 8.16 -2.32 -8.30
C ALA A 72 9.13 -3.49 -8.08
N PRO A 73 9.25 -4.02 -6.85
CA PRO A 73 10.09 -5.18 -6.61
C PRO A 73 9.54 -6.41 -7.34
N ALA A 74 10.45 -7.24 -7.84
CA ALA A 74 10.13 -8.39 -8.68
C ALA A 74 10.96 -9.63 -8.30
N GLY A 75 10.50 -10.79 -8.76
CA GLY A 75 11.18 -12.08 -8.61
C GLY A 75 11.06 -12.73 -7.23
N GLY A 76 11.92 -13.73 -7.00
CA GLY A 76 11.88 -14.65 -5.86
C GLY A 76 12.47 -14.10 -4.55
N GLY A 77 12.90 -12.84 -4.50
CA GLY A 77 13.45 -12.24 -3.29
C GLY A 77 12.42 -12.19 -2.17
N LEU A 78 12.82 -12.58 -0.96
CA LEU A 78 11.94 -12.56 0.21
C LEU A 78 12.01 -11.18 0.89
N PRO A 79 10.92 -10.40 0.90
CA PRO A 79 10.88 -9.08 1.51
C PRO A 79 11.13 -9.09 3.00
N THR A 80 11.53 -7.93 3.49
CA THR A 80 11.50 -7.58 4.91
C THR A 80 10.44 -6.50 5.14
N GLY A 81 10.59 -5.71 6.19
CA GLY A 81 9.81 -4.50 6.42
C GLY A 81 10.62 -3.21 6.29
N GLU A 82 11.84 -3.27 5.76
CA GLU A 82 12.75 -2.12 5.64
C GLU A 82 12.64 -1.38 4.30
N GLU A 83 12.06 -2.02 3.30
CA GLU A 83 11.77 -1.43 1.98
C GLU A 83 10.76 -0.28 2.05
#